data_AF-A0A5C6AY82-F1
#
_entry.id   AF-A0A5C6AY82-F1
#
_cell.length_a   1.000
_cell.length_b   1.000
_cell.length_c   1.000
_cell.angle_alpha   90.00
_cell.angle_beta   90.00
_cell.angle_gamma   90.00
#
_symmetry.space_group_name_H-M   'P 1'
#
loop_
_entity.id
_entity.type
_entity.pdbx_description
1 polymer ?
#
loop_
_entity_poly.entity_id
_entity_poly.type
_entity_poly.pdbx_seq_one_letter_code
_entity_poly.pdbx_strand_id
1 'polypeptide(L)'
;MDLLSPNRTQKPFTTVGVYLLLLWAVSVGLVGGLVVTASLASMSQFVWVALGSVAVSLCALMPGAMVEWLPKGAGQSSPASTVHSFLAGMVIRLFGTVALFALCRYHMAASPEQIAAMTLGWYCWLTVTEVVLLVRLVPSRHSCAVPVAVISDRSVDSRTQSMSDSSALTLN
;
A
#
# COMPACT_ATOMS: atom_id res chain seq x y z
N MET A 1 24.84 -20.22 3.78
CA MET A 1 23.61 -20.30 2.95
C MET A 1 23.45 -18.92 2.34
N ASP A 2 24.29 -18.66 1.36
CA ASP A 2 24.41 -17.39 0.65
C ASP A 2 23.72 -17.54 -0.69
N LEU A 3 22.51 -16.99 -0.79
CA LEU A 3 21.84 -16.67 -2.06
C LEU A 3 21.26 -15.25 -1.98
N LEU A 4 22.05 -14.34 -1.41
CA LEU A 4 21.85 -12.90 -1.56
C LEU A 4 22.35 -12.51 -2.96
N SER A 5 21.53 -12.75 -3.98
CA SER A 5 21.74 -12.22 -5.32
C SER A 5 21.44 -10.71 -5.31
N PRO A 6 22.45 -9.82 -5.33
CA PRO A 6 22.27 -8.41 -5.09
C PRO A 6 22.22 -7.68 -6.44
N ASN A 7 21.16 -7.87 -7.23
CA ASN A 7 20.79 -6.93 -8.31
C ASN A 7 19.43 -7.24 -8.97
N ARG A 8 18.36 -7.40 -8.18
CA ARG A 8 17.03 -7.10 -8.72
C ARG A 8 16.66 -5.75 -8.17
N THR A 9 16.49 -4.77 -9.07
CA THR A 9 15.69 -3.58 -8.81
C THR A 9 14.34 -4.05 -8.26
N GLN A 10 14.24 -4.17 -6.94
CA GLN A 10 13.11 -4.77 -6.27
C GLN A 10 11.97 -3.78 -6.44
N LYS A 11 10.99 -4.18 -7.23
CA LYS A 11 9.80 -3.40 -7.53
C LYS A 11 8.77 -3.69 -6.43
N PRO A 12 8.72 -2.91 -5.32
CA PRO A 12 7.91 -3.26 -4.15
C PRO A 12 6.43 -3.36 -4.49
N PHE A 13 5.91 -2.49 -5.37
CA PHE A 13 4.49 -2.48 -5.72
C PHE A 13 4.11 -3.68 -6.57
N THR A 14 4.92 -4.01 -7.58
CA THR A 14 4.72 -5.24 -8.36
C THR A 14 4.79 -6.48 -7.47
N THR A 15 5.72 -6.52 -6.52
CA THR A 15 5.88 -7.65 -5.59
C THR A 15 4.66 -7.79 -4.66
N VAL A 16 4.19 -6.68 -4.07
CA VAL A 16 2.97 -6.62 -3.25
C VAL A 16 1.77 -7.10 -4.05
N GLY A 17 1.60 -6.60 -5.27
CA GLY A 17 0.50 -6.98 -6.15
C GLY A 17 0.48 -8.49 -6.45
N VAL A 18 1.64 -9.10 -6.69
CA VAL A 18 1.76 -10.55 -6.89
C VAL A 18 1.38 -11.33 -5.63
N TYR A 19 1.88 -10.95 -4.46
CA TYR A 19 1.49 -11.60 -3.20
C TYR A 19 -0.01 -11.49 -2.94
N LEU A 20 -0.59 -10.33 -3.22
CA LEU A 20 -2.01 -10.06 -3.04
C LEU A 20 -2.87 -10.90 -4.00
N LEU A 21 -2.44 -11.05 -5.26
CA LEU A 21 -3.07 -11.95 -6.24
C LEU A 21 -2.98 -13.43 -5.83
N LEU A 22 -1.82 -13.87 -5.32
CA LEU A 22 -1.66 -15.24 -4.84
C LEU A 22 -2.54 -15.51 -3.62
N LEU A 23 -2.54 -14.61 -2.63
CA LEU A 23 -3.36 -14.74 -1.44
C LEU A 23 -4.86 -14.73 -1.79
N TRP A 24 -5.24 -13.88 -2.75
CA TRP A 24 -6.58 -13.85 -3.32
C TRP A 24 -6.96 -15.19 -3.96
N ALA A 25 -6.10 -15.75 -4.81
CA ALA A 25 -6.36 -17.01 -5.52
C ALA A 25 -6.54 -18.18 -4.54
N VAL A 26 -5.70 -18.24 -3.49
CA VAL A 26 -5.82 -19.22 -2.42
C VAL A 26 -7.14 -19.04 -1.66
N SER A 27 -7.50 -17.81 -1.32
CA SER A 27 -8.73 -17.50 -0.59
C SER A 27 -9.98 -17.88 -1.41
N VAL A 28 -9.99 -17.58 -2.71
CA VAL A 28 -11.09 -17.96 -3.62
C VAL A 28 -11.15 -19.46 -3.81
N GLY A 29 -10.02 -20.16 -3.93
CA GLY A 29 -9.99 -21.62 -4.03
C GLY A 29 -10.55 -22.27 -2.77
N LEU A 30 -10.21 -21.75 -1.59
CA LEU A 30 -10.62 -22.30 -0.31
C LEU A 30 -12.12 -22.06 -0.04
N VAL A 31 -12.59 -20.82 -0.24
CA VAL A 31 -14.01 -20.49 -0.10
C VAL A 31 -14.84 -21.13 -1.19
N GLY A 32 -14.35 -21.15 -2.44
CA GLY A 32 -15.00 -21.80 -3.56
C GLY A 32 -15.13 -23.31 -3.37
N GLY A 33 -14.08 -23.96 -2.87
CA GLY A 33 -14.12 -25.37 -2.49
C GLY A 33 -15.16 -25.64 -1.41
N LEU A 34 -15.21 -24.80 -0.37
CA LEU A 34 -16.22 -24.91 0.69
C LEU A 34 -17.65 -24.73 0.14
N VAL A 35 -17.87 -23.73 -0.71
CA VAL A 35 -19.17 -23.46 -1.35
C VAL A 35 -19.59 -24.63 -2.25
N VAL A 36 -18.68 -25.19 -3.04
CA VAL A 36 -18.96 -26.37 -3.88
C VAL A 36 -19.36 -27.57 -3.03
N THR A 37 -18.71 -27.79 -1.89
CA THR A 37 -19.09 -28.87 -0.98
C THR A 37 -20.43 -28.63 -0.27
N ALA A 38 -20.84 -27.37 -0.10
CA ALA A 38 -22.05 -27.02 0.65
C ALA A 38 -23.29 -26.85 -0.25
N SER A 39 -23.17 -26.36 -1.50
CA SER A 39 -24.29 -26.20 -2.43
C SER A 39 -23.84 -25.86 -3.87
N LEU A 40 -24.31 -26.63 -4.85
CA LEU A 40 -24.10 -26.36 -6.28
C LEU A 40 -24.90 -25.17 -6.81
N ALA A 41 -26.00 -24.79 -6.14
CA ALA A 41 -26.91 -23.73 -6.61
C ALA A 41 -26.28 -22.32 -6.52
N SER A 42 -25.24 -22.14 -5.70
CA SER A 42 -24.58 -20.84 -5.47
C SER A 42 -23.30 -20.63 -6.29
N MET A 43 -22.93 -21.57 -7.16
CA MET A 43 -21.64 -21.57 -7.82
C MET A 43 -21.47 -20.40 -8.81
N SER A 44 -22.52 -20.07 -9.57
CA SER A 44 -22.47 -18.94 -10.53
C SER A 44 -22.32 -17.59 -9.84
N GLN A 45 -22.97 -17.42 -8.68
CA GLN A 45 -22.93 -16.20 -7.87
C GLN A 45 -21.51 -15.96 -7.34
N PHE A 46 -20.89 -17.04 -6.86
CA PHE A 46 -19.52 -17.02 -6.37
C PHE A 46 -18.52 -16.66 -7.47
N VAL A 47 -18.70 -17.20 -8.68
CA VAL A 47 -17.83 -16.89 -9.83
C VAL A 47 -17.86 -15.41 -10.19
N TRP A 48 -19.05 -14.79 -10.24
CA TRP A 48 -19.17 -13.36 -10.56
C TRP A 48 -18.54 -12.46 -9.49
N VAL A 49 -18.76 -12.77 -8.22
CA VAL A 49 -18.14 -12.04 -7.10
C VAL A 49 -16.63 -12.20 -7.13
N ALA A 50 -16.14 -13.42 -7.35
CA ALA A 50 -14.71 -13.71 -7.45
C ALA A 50 -14.09 -12.92 -8.62
N LEU A 51 -14.67 -13.01 -9.82
CA LEU A 51 -14.17 -12.35 -11.01
C LEU A 51 -14.18 -10.82 -10.88
N GLY A 52 -15.28 -10.26 -10.38
CA GLY A 52 -15.38 -8.82 -10.12
C GLY A 52 -14.37 -8.33 -9.08
N SER A 53 -14.10 -9.14 -8.04
CA SER A 53 -13.11 -8.79 -7.02
C SER A 53 -11.67 -8.75 -7.56
N VAL A 54 -11.32 -9.60 -8.54
CA VAL A 54 -10.01 -9.52 -9.23
C VAL A 54 -9.93 -8.25 -10.04
N ALA A 55 -10.96 -7.95 -10.82
CA ALA A 55 -10.98 -6.77 -11.68
C ALA A 55 -10.79 -5.49 -10.86
N VAL A 56 -11.52 -5.35 -9.74
CA VAL A 56 -11.37 -4.21 -8.83
C VAL A 56 -9.96 -4.17 -8.22
N SER A 57 -9.41 -5.31 -7.82
CA SER A 57 -8.07 -5.39 -7.23
C SER A 57 -6.96 -5.01 -8.23
N LEU A 58 -7.08 -5.44 -9.49
CA LEU A 58 -6.15 -5.07 -10.56
C LEU A 58 -6.23 -3.57 -10.86
N CYS A 59 -7.44 -3.02 -10.99
CA CYS A 59 -7.64 -1.59 -11.22
C CYS A 59 -7.09 -0.75 -10.07
N ALA A 60 -7.21 -1.21 -8.82
CA ALA A 60 -6.69 -0.49 -7.67
C ALA A 60 -5.16 -0.54 -7.52
N LEU A 61 -4.51 -1.59 -8.03
CA LEU A 61 -3.04 -1.69 -8.06
C LEU A 61 -2.43 -0.92 -9.23
N MET A 62 -3.24 -0.61 -10.25
CA MET A 62 -2.80 0.06 -11.47
C MET A 62 -2.12 1.41 -11.21
N PRO A 63 -2.61 2.33 -10.36
CA PRO A 63 -1.95 3.61 -10.11
C PRO A 63 -0.54 3.44 -9.54
N GLY A 64 -0.34 2.50 -8.62
CA GLY A 64 0.97 2.19 -8.04
C GLY A 64 1.92 1.56 -9.06
N ALA A 65 1.42 0.62 -9.86
CA ALA A 65 2.19 0.00 -10.93
C ALA A 65 2.59 1.00 -12.02
N MET A 66 1.70 1.92 -12.41
CA MET A 66 1.98 2.96 -13.40
C MET A 66 3.08 3.92 -12.94
N VAL A 67 3.06 4.35 -11.68
CA VAL A 67 4.13 5.20 -11.12
C VAL A 67 5.47 4.46 -11.06
N GLU A 68 5.45 3.15 -10.84
CA GLU A 68 6.65 2.31 -10.84
C GLU A 68 7.19 2.03 -12.26
N TRP A 69 6.32 2.01 -13.27
CA TRP A 69 6.68 1.74 -14.67
C TRP A 69 7.10 3.00 -15.44
N LEU A 70 6.76 4.20 -14.94
CA LEU A 70 7.24 5.44 -15.54
C LEU A 70 8.76 5.59 -15.37
N PRO A 71 9.51 5.96 -16.43
CA PRO A 71 10.93 6.25 -16.33
C PRO A 71 11.17 7.35 -15.30
N LYS A 72 11.85 7.03 -14.19
CA LYS A 72 12.17 8.01 -13.15
C LYS A 72 13.23 8.98 -13.70
N GLY A 73 12.79 10.14 -14.20
CA GLY A 73 13.67 11.29 -14.36
C GLY A 73 14.29 11.63 -13.01
N ALA A 74 15.61 11.83 -12.98
CA ALA A 74 16.39 12.06 -11.77
C ALA A 74 15.77 13.20 -10.92
N GLY A 75 15.08 12.88 -9.82
CA GLY A 75 14.68 13.89 -8.83
C GLY A 75 13.32 13.76 -8.14
N GLN A 76 12.42 12.86 -8.52
CA GLN A 76 11.07 12.83 -7.90
C GLN A 76 10.63 11.45 -7.41
N SER A 77 11.13 11.04 -6.24
CA SER A 77 10.41 10.12 -5.35
C SER A 77 9.98 10.91 -4.10
N SER A 78 9.08 11.88 -4.29
CA SER A 78 8.48 12.59 -3.17
C SER A 78 7.56 11.62 -2.41
N PRO A 79 7.65 11.54 -1.07
CA PRO A 79 6.76 10.68 -0.27
C PRO A 79 5.28 10.99 -0.51
N ALA A 80 4.95 12.23 -0.91
CA ALA A 80 3.59 12.65 -1.26
C ALA A 80 3.01 11.90 -2.47
N SER A 81 3.83 11.50 -3.44
CA SER A 81 3.38 10.75 -4.63
C SER A 81 3.03 9.30 -4.28
N THR A 82 3.78 8.69 -3.36
CA THR A 82 3.48 7.34 -2.85
C THR A 82 2.14 7.32 -2.13
N VAL A 83 1.90 8.28 -1.23
CA VAL A 83 0.62 8.40 -0.53
C VAL A 83 -0.54 8.65 -1.51
N HIS A 84 -0.34 9.48 -2.54
CA HIS A 84 -1.37 9.71 -3.57
C HIS A 84 -1.74 8.45 -4.34
N SER A 85 -0.75 7.66 -4.76
CA SER A 85 -1.01 6.40 -5.48
C SER A 85 -1.76 5.37 -4.61
N PHE A 86 -1.41 5.32 -3.32
CA PHE A 86 -2.12 4.48 -2.34
C PHE A 86 -3.56 4.97 -2.12
N LEU A 87 -3.75 6.27 -1.93
CA LEU A 87 -5.07 6.87 -1.74
C LEU A 87 -5.97 6.67 -2.97
N ALA A 88 -5.41 6.85 -4.17
CA ALA A 88 -6.12 6.58 -5.42
C ALA A 88 -6.56 5.10 -5.50
N GLY A 89 -5.69 4.16 -5.13
CA GLY A 89 -6.03 2.74 -5.04
C GLY A 89 -7.16 2.45 -4.04
N MET A 90 -7.13 3.08 -2.86
CA MET A 90 -8.19 2.97 -1.85
C MET A 90 -9.55 3.47 -2.37
N VAL A 91 -9.57 4.62 -3.03
CA VAL A 91 -10.78 5.20 -3.62
C VAL A 91 -11.34 4.28 -4.71
N ILE A 92 -10.49 3.78 -5.61
CA ILE A 92 -10.90 2.84 -6.66
C ILE A 92 -11.48 1.55 -6.06
N ARG A 93 -10.87 1.00 -5.00
CA ARG A 93 -11.42 -0.19 -4.31
C ARG A 93 -12.77 0.10 -3.68
N LEU A 94 -12.93 1.24 -3.02
CA LEU A 94 -14.20 1.63 -2.38
C LEU A 94 -15.32 1.73 -3.42
N PHE A 95 -15.10 2.47 -4.51
CA PHE A 95 -16.09 2.59 -5.58
C PHE A 95 -16.33 1.25 -6.28
N GLY A 96 -15.26 0.47 -6.50
CA GLY A 96 -15.34 -0.85 -7.11
C GLY A 96 -16.15 -1.85 -6.29
N THR A 97 -16.01 -1.87 -4.96
CA THR A 97 -16.80 -2.76 -4.09
C THR A 97 -18.24 -2.31 -3.95
N VAL A 98 -18.51 -1.00 -3.93
CA VAL A 98 -19.89 -0.48 -3.97
C VAL A 98 -20.55 -0.83 -5.31
N ALA A 99 -19.84 -0.68 -6.43
CA ALA A 99 -20.34 -1.06 -7.74
C ALA A 99 -20.57 -2.58 -7.84
N LEU A 100 -19.65 -3.39 -7.32
CA LEU A 100 -19.80 -4.85 -7.29
C LEU A 100 -20.99 -5.26 -6.43
N PHE A 101 -21.18 -4.63 -5.26
CA PHE A 101 -22.34 -4.85 -4.41
C PHE A 101 -23.64 -4.52 -5.14
N ALA A 102 -23.73 -3.36 -5.79
CA ALA A 102 -24.90 -2.95 -6.56
C ALA A 102 -25.19 -3.91 -7.72
N LEU A 103 -24.16 -4.36 -8.44
CA LEU A 103 -24.28 -5.32 -9.53
C LEU A 103 -24.74 -6.69 -9.03
N CYS A 104 -24.20 -7.17 -7.91
CA CYS A 104 -24.64 -8.39 -7.26
C CYS A 104 -26.09 -8.29 -6.79
N ARG A 105 -26.49 -7.15 -6.21
CA ARG A 105 -27.88 -6.88 -5.79
C ARG A 105 -28.85 -6.87 -6.98
N TYR A 106 -28.39 -6.42 -8.15
CA TYR A 106 -29.20 -6.39 -9.37
C TYR A 106 -29.39 -7.79 -9.98
N HIS A 107 -28.34 -8.61 -9.97
CA HIS A 107 -28.38 -9.93 -10.62
C HIS A 107 -28.91 -11.07 -9.73
N MET A 108 -29.08 -10.86 -8.42
CA MET A 108 -29.32 -11.95 -7.47
C MET A 108 -30.60 -11.74 -6.63
N ALA A 109 -31.45 -12.77 -6.57
CA ALA A 109 -32.58 -12.86 -5.65
C ALA A 109 -32.19 -13.39 -4.25
N ALA A 110 -30.90 -13.37 -3.89
CA ALA A 110 -30.41 -13.80 -2.59
C ALA A 110 -30.58 -12.71 -1.53
N SER A 111 -30.56 -13.08 -0.24
CA SER A 111 -30.79 -12.12 0.84
C SER A 111 -29.71 -11.02 0.82
N PRO A 112 -30.12 -9.75 0.89
CA PRO A 112 -29.18 -8.63 0.75
C PRO A 112 -28.16 -8.56 1.90
N GLU A 113 -28.54 -9.06 3.08
CA GLU A 113 -27.68 -9.12 4.27
C GLU A 113 -26.47 -10.03 4.05
N GLN A 114 -26.68 -11.19 3.41
CA GLN A 114 -25.64 -12.18 3.19
C GLN A 114 -24.63 -11.70 2.12
N ILE A 115 -25.13 -11.08 1.04
CA ILE A 115 -24.27 -10.46 0.02
C ILE A 115 -23.47 -9.30 0.62
N ALA A 116 -24.10 -8.45 1.44
CA ALA A 116 -23.43 -7.33 2.08
C ALA A 116 -22.33 -7.80 3.03
N ALA A 117 -22.63 -8.78 3.90
CA ALA A 117 -21.66 -9.35 4.83
C ALA A 117 -20.47 -10.00 4.10
N MET A 118 -20.74 -10.77 3.04
CA MET A 118 -19.69 -11.42 2.26
C MET A 118 -18.79 -10.40 1.53
N THR A 119 -19.40 -9.40 0.89
CA THR A 119 -18.66 -8.35 0.17
C THR A 119 -17.84 -7.48 1.14
N LEU A 120 -18.42 -7.13 2.29
CA LEU A 120 -17.75 -6.33 3.31
C LEU A 120 -16.60 -7.10 3.97
N GLY A 121 -16.82 -8.38 4.29
CA GLY A 121 -15.78 -9.26 4.83
C GLY A 121 -14.61 -9.39 3.87
N TRP A 122 -14.90 -9.61 2.58
CA TRP A 122 -13.88 -9.68 1.52
C TRP A 122 -13.11 -8.38 1.37
N TYR A 123 -13.81 -7.25 1.38
CA TYR A 123 -13.21 -5.92 1.33
C TYR A 123 -12.27 -5.65 2.51
N CYS A 124 -12.73 -5.94 3.73
CA CYS A 124 -11.95 -5.76 4.94
C CYS A 124 -10.68 -6.61 4.90
N TRP A 125 -10.80 -7.88 4.49
CA TRP A 125 -9.66 -8.79 4.33
C TRP A 125 -8.60 -8.28 3.35
N LEU A 126 -9.01 -7.84 2.16
CA LEU A 126 -8.09 -7.29 1.15
C LEU A 126 -7.41 -6.01 1.64
N THR A 127 -8.15 -5.13 2.31
CA THR A 127 -7.64 -3.87 2.85
C THR A 127 -6.61 -4.12 3.94
N VAL A 128 -6.90 -5.01 4.89
CA VAL A 128 -5.97 -5.40 5.96
C VAL A 128 -4.71 -6.01 5.38
N THR A 129 -4.84 -6.94 4.43
CA THR A 129 -3.70 -7.59 3.76
C THR A 129 -2.79 -6.56 3.10
N GLU A 130 -3.36 -5.60 2.38
CA GLU A 130 -2.56 -4.57 1.72
C GLU A 130 -1.86 -3.63 2.72
N VAL A 131 -2.56 -3.18 3.76
CA VAL A 131 -1.94 -2.35 4.81
C VAL A 131 -0.80 -3.10 5.49
N VAL A 132 -1.00 -4.39 5.83
CA VAL A 132 0.03 -5.23 6.43
C VAL A 132 1.23 -5.40 5.49
N LEU A 133 0.98 -5.66 4.19
CA LEU A 133 2.04 -5.76 3.19
C LEU A 133 2.79 -4.44 3.03
N LEU A 134 2.09 -3.30 2.97
CA LEU A 134 2.72 -1.98 2.88
C LEU A 134 3.57 -1.67 4.11
N VAL A 135 3.08 -1.94 5.31
CA VAL A 135 3.84 -1.75 6.55
C VAL A 135 5.09 -2.66 6.59
N ARG A 136 5.00 -3.87 6.05
CA ARG A 136 6.13 -4.81 5.97
C ARG A 136 7.14 -4.41 4.90
N LEU A 137 6.69 -3.84 3.78
CA LEU A 137 7.54 -3.53 2.63
C LEU A 137 8.07 -2.10 2.58
N VAL A 138 7.40 -1.13 3.21
CA VAL A 138 7.97 0.21 3.44
C VAL A 138 8.89 0.05 4.63
N PRO A 139 10.22 -0.03 4.45
CA PRO A 139 11.12 -0.11 5.57
C PRO A 139 10.91 1.20 6.33
N SER A 140 10.51 1.12 7.60
CA SER A 140 10.50 2.28 8.47
C SER A 140 11.86 2.94 8.30
N ARG A 141 11.92 4.09 7.62
CA ARG A 141 13.10 4.95 7.60
C ARG A 141 13.22 5.60 8.98
N HIS A 142 13.20 4.77 10.03
CA HIS A 142 13.75 5.07 11.34
C HIS A 142 15.25 5.04 11.19
N SER A 143 15.74 6.14 10.66
CA SER A 143 16.87 6.86 11.20
C SER A 143 16.97 8.07 10.30
N CYS A 144 16.13 9.07 10.59
CA CYS A 144 16.66 10.42 10.57
C CYS A 144 17.80 10.39 11.59
N ALA A 145 18.97 9.94 11.15
CA ALA A 145 20.23 10.37 11.70
C ALA A 145 20.19 11.87 11.46
N VAL A 146 19.54 12.59 12.37
CA VAL A 146 19.90 13.96 12.65
C VAL A 146 21.38 13.82 12.99
N PRO A 147 22.30 14.33 12.16
CA PRO A 147 23.67 14.43 12.61
C PRO A 147 23.63 15.50 13.70
N VAL A 148 23.43 15.06 14.95
CA VAL A 148 23.63 15.87 16.16
C VAL A 148 25.09 16.33 16.26
N ALA A 149 25.95 15.95 15.32
CA ALA A 149 27.26 16.55 15.12
C ALA A 149 27.22 18.01 14.61
N VAL A 150 26.22 18.42 13.80
CA VAL A 150 26.24 19.77 13.18
C VAL A 150 25.66 20.87 14.10
N ILE A 151 24.86 20.50 15.10
CA ILE A 151 24.35 21.47 16.09
C ILE A 151 25.42 21.77 17.16
N SER A 152 26.37 20.86 17.39
CA SER A 152 27.46 21.08 18.35
C SER A 152 28.54 22.04 17.82
N ASP A 153 28.81 22.08 16.51
CA ASP A 153 29.84 22.99 15.96
C ASP A 153 29.38 24.45 15.87
N ARG A 154 28.12 24.69 15.47
CA ARG A 154 27.58 26.06 15.39
C ARG A 154 27.46 26.75 16.75
N SER A 155 27.33 26.00 17.85
CA SER A 155 27.23 26.60 19.18
C SER A 155 28.58 27.00 19.76
N VAL A 156 29.69 26.43 19.27
CA VAL A 156 31.05 26.77 19.72
C VAL A 156 31.55 28.02 19.00
N ASP A 157 31.35 28.10 17.68
CA ASP A 157 31.76 29.28 16.89
C ASP A 157 31.01 30.57 17.29
N SER A 158 29.73 30.45 17.65
CA SER A 158 28.96 31.61 18.12
C SER A 158 29.48 32.17 19.45
N ARG A 159 30.16 31.35 20.27
CA ARG A 159 30.65 31.75 21.60
C ARG A 159 32.07 32.35 21.52
N THR A 160 32.91 31.88 20.60
CA THR A 160 34.24 32.45 20.35
C THR A 160 34.14 33.82 19.66
N GLN A 161 33.17 34.02 18.77
CA GLN A 161 33.00 35.31 18.10
C GLN A 161 32.53 36.42 19.07
N SER A 162 31.66 36.10 20.03
CA SER A 162 31.22 37.05 21.07
C SER A 162 32.35 37.51 22.01
N MET A 163 33.38 36.70 22.23
CA MET A 163 34.52 37.10 23.08
C MET A 163 35.48 38.03 22.35
N SER A 164 35.69 37.85 21.04
CA SER A 164 36.59 38.71 20.26
C SER A 164 36.08 40.16 20.18
N ASP A 165 34.76 40.35 20.05
CA ASP A 165 34.18 41.70 19.95
C ASP A 165 34.20 42.45 21.29
N SER A 166 34.15 41.73 22.42
CA SER A 166 34.23 42.35 23.76
C SER A 166 35.62 42.88 24.09
N SER A 167 36.68 42.23 23.59
CA SER A 167 38.06 42.69 23.78
C SER A 167 38.43 43.89 22.91
N ALA A 168 37.76 44.08 21.77
CA ALA A 168 38.01 45.23 20.89
C ALA A 168 37.42 46.55 21.42
N LEU A 169 36.41 46.49 22.30
CA LEU A 169 35.71 47.67 22.83
C LEU A 169 36.33 48.27 24.10
N THR A 170 37.38 47.68 24.68
CA THR A 170 38.02 48.16 25.92
C THR A 170 39.39 48.84 25.72
N LEU A 171 39.82 49.01 24.46
CA LEU A 171 41.12 49.57 24.10
C LEU A 171 41.05 50.95 23.43
N ASN A 172 39.91 51.65 23.54
CA ASN A 172 39.73 53.04 23.12
C ASN A 172 39.27 53.90 24.30
#